data_AF-A0A923MWK1-F1
#
_entry.id   AF-A0A923MWK1-F1
#
_cell.length_a   1.000
_cell.length_b   1.000
_cell.length_c   1.000
_cell.angle_alpha   90.00
_cell.angle_beta   90.00
_cell.angle_gamma   90.00
#
_symmetry.space_group_name_H-M   'P 1'
#
loop_
_entity.id
_entity.type
_entity.pdbx_description
1 polymer ?
#
loop_
_entity_poly.entity_id
_entity_poly.type
_entity_poly.pdbx_seq_one_letter_code
_entity_poly.pdbx_strand_id
1 'polypeptide(L)'
;MNLHDHMHRFRLASRELFNQFFRLDDPYPDNRGWVLEERYREVENLLFQKLVIEPTGLDGVEYGTLNHGIRVALRNGEFAPIMLNREIDSGYWDYPLEEVTREAKLGFISFFDWDQLDYRDHRYVRVQVLEWAAQPAVVGKHGFIETHYARFHEA
;
A
#
# COMPACT_ATOMS: atom_id res chain seq x y z
N MET A 1 -13.58 13.76 9.36
CA MET A 1 -12.42 12.84 9.46
C MET A 1 -11.62 13.05 8.19
N ASN A 2 -10.30 13.18 8.26
CA ASN A 2 -9.50 13.43 7.05
C ASN A 2 -9.17 12.11 6.33
N LEU A 3 -8.66 12.17 5.10
CA LEU A 3 -8.28 10.97 4.34
C LEU A 3 -7.30 10.06 5.12
N HIS A 4 -6.32 10.63 5.82
CA HIS A 4 -5.35 9.85 6.60
C HIS A 4 -6.02 8.98 7.66
N ASP A 5 -7.01 9.52 8.37
CA ASP A 5 -7.77 8.78 9.36
C ASP A 5 -8.61 7.65 8.72
N HIS A 6 -9.21 7.91 7.54
CA HIS A 6 -9.93 6.89 6.77
C HIS A 6 -9.02 5.74 6.32
N MET A 7 -7.85 6.08 5.78
CA MET A 7 -6.82 5.11 5.40
C MET A 7 -6.34 4.29 6.60
N HIS A 8 -6.16 4.93 7.76
CA HIS A 8 -5.77 4.24 8.99
C HIS A 8 -6.85 3.26 9.46
N ARG A 9 -8.12 3.66 9.43
CA ARG A 9 -9.25 2.77 9.77
C ARG A 9 -9.36 1.59 8.82
N PHE A 10 -9.26 1.83 7.52
CA PHE A 10 -9.25 0.77 6.52
C PHE A 10 -8.10 -0.22 6.77
N ARG A 11 -6.88 0.29 7.00
CA ARG A 11 -5.70 -0.55 7.29
C ARG A 11 -5.93 -1.48 8.48
N LEU A 12 -6.49 -0.95 9.58
CA LEU A 12 -6.79 -1.73 10.78
C LEU A 12 -7.92 -2.72 10.54
N ALA A 13 -9.02 -2.28 9.93
CA ALA A 13 -10.18 -3.12 9.67
C ALA A 13 -9.84 -4.30 8.74
N SER A 14 -9.13 -4.03 7.63
CA SER A 14 -8.67 -5.08 6.73
C SER A 14 -7.76 -6.08 7.47
N ARG A 15 -6.74 -5.56 8.17
CA ARG A 15 -5.82 -6.43 8.94
C ARG A 15 -6.55 -7.36 9.92
N GLU A 16 -7.44 -6.80 10.74
CA GLU A 16 -8.16 -7.58 11.75
C GLU A 16 -9.09 -8.61 11.11
N LEU A 17 -9.79 -8.24 10.04
CA LEU A 17 -10.68 -9.17 9.35
C LEU A 17 -9.92 -10.35 8.76
N PHE A 18 -8.79 -10.10 8.09
CA PHE A 18 -7.96 -11.17 7.56
C PHE A 18 -7.45 -12.09 8.68
N ASN A 19 -6.78 -11.50 9.68
CA ASN A 19 -6.11 -12.26 10.73
C ASN A 19 -7.07 -13.11 11.57
N GLN A 20 -8.30 -12.65 11.78
CA GLN A 20 -9.29 -13.33 12.62
C GLN A 20 -10.15 -14.35 11.84
N PHE A 21 -10.48 -14.08 10.57
CA PHE A 21 -11.51 -14.84 9.86
C PHE A 21 -11.04 -15.52 8.56
N PHE A 22 -9.93 -15.08 7.96
CA PHE A 22 -9.45 -15.59 6.67
C PHE A 22 -8.08 -16.26 6.75
N ARG A 23 -7.28 -15.99 7.78
CA ARG A 23 -6.00 -16.64 8.03
C ARG A 23 -6.19 -18.14 8.29
N LEU A 24 -5.29 -18.95 7.73
CA LEU A 24 -5.16 -20.37 8.04
C LEU A 24 -3.91 -20.60 8.89
N ASP A 25 -3.98 -21.56 9.81
CA ASP A 25 -2.79 -22.00 10.58
C ASP A 25 -1.76 -22.73 9.71
N ASP A 26 -2.23 -23.41 8.65
CA ASP A 26 -1.37 -24.05 7.65
C ASP A 26 -1.91 -23.73 6.24
N PRO A 27 -1.46 -22.61 5.62
CA PRO A 27 -2.05 -22.11 4.38
C PRO A 27 -1.52 -22.78 3.10
N TYR A 28 -0.39 -23.48 3.19
CA TYR A 28 0.34 -24.02 2.04
C TYR A 28 -0.21 -25.35 1.46
N PRO A 29 -0.78 -26.27 2.25
CA PRO A 29 -1.38 -27.49 1.72
C PRO A 29 -2.54 -27.22 0.76
N ASP A 30 -2.57 -27.97 -0.35
CA ASP A 30 -3.63 -27.96 -1.36
C ASP A 30 -3.99 -26.57 -1.92
N ASN A 31 -3.07 -25.60 -1.90
CA ASN A 31 -3.29 -24.24 -2.41
C ASN A 31 -4.44 -23.48 -1.72
N ARG A 32 -4.88 -23.91 -0.53
CA ARG A 32 -6.06 -23.35 0.16
C ARG A 32 -5.87 -21.91 0.59
N GLY A 33 -4.66 -21.54 1.02
CA GLY A 33 -4.31 -20.18 1.38
C GLY A 33 -4.55 -19.20 0.23
N TRP A 34 -4.14 -19.57 -0.98
CA TRP A 34 -4.30 -18.71 -2.16
C TRP A 34 -5.76 -18.54 -2.58
N VAL A 35 -6.58 -19.59 -2.48
CA VAL A 35 -8.03 -19.48 -2.75
C VAL A 35 -8.73 -18.59 -1.72
N LEU A 36 -8.36 -18.68 -0.44
CA LEU A 36 -8.90 -17.79 0.59
C LEU A 36 -8.42 -16.37 0.42
N GLU A 37 -7.18 -16.18 -0.03
CA GLU A 37 -6.64 -14.87 -0.33
C GLU A 37 -7.40 -14.18 -1.47
N GLU A 38 -7.71 -14.90 -2.56
CA GLU A 38 -8.55 -14.36 -3.63
C GLU A 38 -9.93 -13.92 -3.11
N ARG A 39 -10.56 -14.75 -2.27
CA ARG A 39 -11.85 -14.40 -1.64
C ARG A 39 -11.73 -13.20 -0.71
N TYR A 40 -10.60 -13.08 0.00
CA TYR A 40 -10.38 -11.96 0.90
C TYR A 40 -10.16 -10.66 0.14
N ARG A 41 -9.51 -10.67 -1.03
CA ARG A 41 -9.35 -9.47 -1.88
C ARG A 41 -10.68 -8.84 -2.27
N GLU A 42 -11.71 -9.63 -2.52
CA GLU A 42 -13.07 -9.10 -2.77
C GLU A 42 -13.61 -8.32 -1.56
N VAL A 43 -13.41 -8.86 -0.36
CA VAL A 43 -13.81 -8.22 0.90
C VAL A 43 -12.97 -6.96 1.14
N GLU A 44 -11.66 -7.02 0.89
CA GLU A 44 -10.75 -5.90 1.06
C GLU A 44 -11.09 -4.74 0.11
N ASN A 45 -11.41 -5.03 -1.15
CA ASN A 45 -11.89 -4.05 -2.11
C ASN A 45 -13.18 -3.35 -1.61
N LEU A 46 -14.15 -4.11 -1.10
CA LEU A 46 -15.37 -3.55 -0.53
C LEU A 46 -15.09 -2.71 0.72
N LEU A 47 -14.18 -3.15 1.60
CA LEU A 47 -13.76 -2.38 2.76
C LEU A 47 -13.13 -1.05 2.34
N PHE A 48 -12.24 -1.06 1.34
CA PHE A 48 -11.61 0.16 0.83
C PHE A 48 -12.66 1.11 0.25
N GLN A 49 -13.60 0.59 -0.53
CA GLN A 49 -14.71 1.37 -1.08
C GLN A 49 -15.54 2.05 0.03
N LYS A 50 -15.95 1.28 1.06
CA LYS A 50 -16.84 1.77 2.12
C LYS A 50 -16.15 2.63 3.16
N LEU A 51 -14.88 2.39 3.46
CA LEU A 51 -14.15 3.07 4.53
C LEU A 51 -13.32 4.25 4.02
N VAL A 52 -12.94 4.27 2.73
CA VAL A 52 -12.09 5.31 2.15
C VAL A 52 -12.82 6.06 1.06
N ILE A 53 -13.20 5.38 -0.03
CA ILE A 53 -13.69 6.04 -1.26
C ILE A 53 -15.00 6.80 -1.03
N GLU A 54 -16.06 6.11 -0.58
CA GLU A 54 -17.38 6.74 -0.39
C GLU A 54 -17.37 7.90 0.62
N PRO A 55 -16.70 7.79 1.80
CA PRO A 55 -16.67 8.89 2.75
C PRO A 55 -15.84 10.10 2.31
N THR A 56 -14.86 9.91 1.43
CA THR A 56 -13.97 10.99 0.95
C THR A 56 -14.40 11.57 -0.39
N GLY A 57 -15.37 10.96 -1.07
CA GLY A 57 -15.83 11.41 -2.38
C GLY A 57 -14.81 11.22 -3.50
N LEU A 58 -13.80 10.36 -3.29
CA LEU A 58 -12.86 9.97 -4.33
C LEU A 58 -13.59 9.11 -5.39
N ASP A 59 -13.18 9.23 -6.65
CA ASP A 59 -13.81 8.51 -7.75
C ASP A 59 -13.10 7.19 -8.09
N GLY A 60 -13.87 6.10 -8.14
CA GLY A 60 -13.64 4.98 -9.07
C GLY A 60 -12.35 4.17 -8.96
N VAL A 61 -11.62 4.20 -7.84
CA VAL A 61 -10.35 3.46 -7.73
C VAL A 61 -10.52 2.13 -6.98
N GLU A 62 -10.05 1.05 -7.62
CA GLU A 62 -9.90 -0.28 -7.02
C GLU A 62 -8.65 -0.34 -6.13
N TYR A 63 -8.77 -0.98 -4.96
CA TYR A 63 -7.63 -1.19 -4.08
C TYR A 63 -6.59 -2.11 -4.73
N GLY A 64 -5.30 -1.80 -4.57
CA GLY A 64 -4.23 -2.54 -5.27
C GLY A 64 -3.88 -1.98 -6.64
N THR A 65 -4.62 -0.99 -7.14
CA THR A 65 -4.27 -0.20 -8.33
C THR A 65 -3.79 1.19 -7.93
N LEU A 66 -3.06 1.86 -8.83
CA LEU A 66 -2.59 3.21 -8.57
C LEU A 66 -3.78 4.15 -8.38
N ASN A 67 -3.87 4.76 -7.20
CA ASN A 67 -4.88 5.75 -6.90
C ASN A 67 -4.36 7.16 -7.17
N HIS A 68 -4.84 7.78 -8.24
CA HIS A 68 -4.46 9.14 -8.60
C HIS A 68 -5.01 10.21 -7.64
N GLY A 69 -6.04 9.88 -6.84
CA GLY A 69 -6.64 10.75 -5.83
C GLY A 69 -6.00 10.65 -4.44
N ILE A 70 -5.08 9.71 -4.22
CA ILE A 70 -4.43 9.51 -2.91
C ILE A 70 -2.92 9.66 -3.06
N ARG A 71 -2.38 10.72 -2.44
CA ARG A 71 -0.94 10.95 -2.35
C ARG A 71 -0.38 10.46 -1.03
N VAL A 72 0.85 9.96 -1.09
CA VAL A 72 1.64 9.57 0.09
C VAL A 72 2.74 10.60 0.29
N ALA A 73 2.73 11.25 1.46
CA ALA A 73 3.80 12.14 1.91
C ALA A 73 4.52 11.54 3.11
N LEU A 74 5.73 12.01 3.38
CA LEU A 74 6.46 11.66 4.59
C LEU A 74 5.78 12.28 5.81
N ARG A 75 5.48 11.45 6.81
CA ARG A 75 4.84 11.88 8.06
C ARG A 75 5.74 12.80 8.86
N ASN A 76 7.02 12.44 8.98
CA ASN A 76 8.04 13.13 9.77
C ASN A 76 9.38 13.10 9.01
N GLY A 77 10.26 14.08 9.27
CA GLY A 77 11.62 14.12 8.71
C GLY A 77 11.68 14.53 7.24
N GLU A 78 12.89 14.82 6.76
CA GLU A 78 13.15 15.22 5.36
C GLU A 78 13.28 14.02 4.41
N PHE A 79 13.58 12.85 4.97
CA PHE A 79 13.74 11.59 4.25
C PHE A 79 13.13 10.41 5.02
N ALA A 80 12.86 9.32 4.31
CA ALA A 80 12.44 8.03 4.87
C ALA A 80 13.03 6.87 4.06
N PRO A 81 13.30 5.71 4.70
CA PRO A 81 13.69 4.51 3.98
C PRO A 81 12.66 4.09 2.93
N ILE A 82 13.13 3.70 1.75
CA ILE A 82 12.32 3.16 0.67
C ILE A 82 13.01 1.96 0.04
N MET A 83 12.23 0.92 -0.27
CA MET A 83 12.68 -0.16 -1.14
C MET A 83 12.06 0.05 -2.52
N LEU A 84 12.89 0.33 -3.52
CA LEU A 84 12.42 0.57 -4.88
C LEU A 84 12.62 -0.68 -5.74
N ASN A 85 11.65 -0.91 -6.60
CA ASN A 85 11.73 -1.95 -7.59
C ASN A 85 12.81 -1.64 -8.63
N ARG A 86 13.56 -2.63 -9.09
CA ARG A 86 14.60 -2.45 -10.11
C ARG A 86 13.98 -2.03 -11.44
N GLU A 87 12.85 -2.63 -11.81
CA GLU A 87 12.05 -2.26 -12.99
C GLU A 87 10.77 -1.53 -12.58
N ILE A 88 10.01 -1.02 -13.55
CA ILE A 88 8.88 -0.10 -13.30
C ILE A 88 7.77 -0.75 -12.45
N ASP A 89 7.46 -2.04 -12.63
CA ASP A 89 6.29 -2.67 -11.98
C ASP A 89 6.50 -4.12 -11.53
N SER A 90 7.63 -4.75 -11.84
CA SER A 90 7.94 -6.16 -11.53
C SER A 90 9.43 -6.38 -11.25
N GLY A 91 9.79 -7.52 -10.64
CA GLY A 91 11.18 -7.91 -10.45
C GLY A 91 11.71 -7.76 -9.02
N TYR A 92 13.00 -7.45 -8.92
CA TYR A 92 13.75 -7.40 -7.66
C TYR A 92 13.65 -6.03 -6.98
N TRP A 93 13.49 -6.02 -5.65
CA TRP A 93 13.37 -4.81 -4.83
C TRP A 93 14.75 -4.32 -4.35
N ASP A 94 15.67 -4.10 -5.28
CA ASP A 94 17.07 -3.80 -4.98
C ASP A 94 17.65 -2.66 -5.83
N TYR A 95 16.79 -1.75 -6.30
CA TYR A 95 17.27 -0.53 -6.91
C TYR A 95 18.15 0.25 -5.90
N PRO A 96 19.33 0.78 -6.29
CA PRO A 96 20.35 1.29 -5.37
C PRO A 96 20.03 2.69 -4.81
N LEU A 97 18.77 2.94 -4.45
CA LEU A 97 18.29 4.15 -3.78
C LEU A 97 17.46 3.70 -2.58
N GLU A 98 17.99 3.97 -1.39
CA GLU A 98 17.48 3.42 -0.13
C GLU A 98 16.59 4.42 0.64
N GLU A 99 16.56 5.68 0.21
CA GLU A 99 15.82 6.75 0.87
C GLU A 99 15.01 7.55 -0.14
N VAL A 100 13.83 7.99 0.27
CA VAL A 100 12.99 8.95 -0.44
C VAL A 100 12.90 10.25 0.34
N THR A 101 12.88 11.38 -0.37
CA THR A 101 12.81 12.72 0.23
C THR A 101 11.43 13.35 0.01
N ARG A 102 11.14 14.45 0.72
CA ARG A 102 9.83 15.14 0.63
C ARG A 102 9.51 15.71 -0.76
N GLU A 103 10.50 15.93 -1.61
CA GLU A 103 10.29 16.43 -2.97
C GLU A 103 9.67 15.37 -3.89
N ALA A 104 9.72 14.09 -3.50
CA ALA A 104 9.08 13.03 -4.26
C ALA A 104 7.57 13.08 -4.09
N LYS A 105 6.84 13.10 -5.21
CA LYS A 105 5.39 12.90 -5.23
C LYS A 105 5.10 11.42 -5.41
N LEU A 106 4.48 10.83 -4.40
CA LEU A 106 4.17 9.40 -4.37
C LEU A 106 2.66 9.17 -4.47
N GLY A 107 2.27 8.21 -5.30
CA GLY A 107 0.88 7.74 -5.42
C GLY A 107 0.68 6.48 -4.59
N PHE A 108 -0.47 6.37 -3.92
CA PHE A 108 -0.83 5.16 -3.17
C PHE A 108 -1.25 4.03 -4.10
N ILE A 109 -0.86 2.79 -3.78
CA ILE A 109 -1.35 1.57 -4.45
C ILE A 109 -2.08 0.66 -3.46
N SER A 110 -1.39 0.24 -2.40
CA SER A 110 -1.94 -0.65 -1.39
C SER A 110 -1.13 -0.61 -0.09
N PHE A 111 -1.67 -1.19 0.98
CA PHE A 111 -0.83 -1.74 2.04
C PHE A 111 -0.22 -3.07 1.57
N PHE A 112 0.90 -3.46 2.16
CA PHE A 112 1.66 -4.62 1.73
C PHE A 112 2.41 -5.28 2.88
N ASP A 113 2.39 -6.60 2.88
CA ASP A 113 3.18 -7.50 3.71
C ASP A 113 3.90 -8.52 2.82
N TRP A 114 5.10 -8.96 3.20
CA TRP A 114 5.89 -9.89 2.37
C TRP A 114 5.28 -11.30 2.36
N ASP A 115 4.80 -11.75 3.52
CA ASP A 115 4.01 -12.97 3.62
C ASP A 115 2.52 -12.60 3.59
N GLN A 116 1.86 -12.93 2.48
CA GLN A 116 0.46 -12.61 2.26
C GLN A 116 -0.50 -13.63 2.89
N LEU A 117 0.02 -14.80 3.31
CA LEU A 117 -0.75 -15.93 3.82
C LEU A 117 -0.63 -16.08 5.33
N ASP A 118 0.41 -15.52 5.94
CA ASP A 118 0.56 -15.43 7.39
C ASP A 118 -0.11 -14.16 7.96
N TYR A 119 0.09 -13.87 9.25
CA TYR A 119 -0.40 -12.67 9.90
C TYR A 119 -0.03 -11.40 9.14
N ARG A 120 -1.04 -10.61 8.81
CA ARG A 120 -0.88 -9.27 8.25
C ARG A 120 -0.61 -8.28 9.35
N ASP A 121 0.37 -7.42 9.14
CA ASP A 121 0.60 -6.24 9.97
C ASP A 121 0.45 -4.92 9.17
N HIS A 122 0.31 -5.02 7.84
CA HIS A 122 0.30 -3.90 6.90
C HIS A 122 1.47 -2.97 7.18
N ARG A 123 2.67 -3.55 7.30
CA ARG A 123 3.90 -2.82 7.65
C ARG A 123 4.29 -1.84 6.57
N TYR A 124 4.09 -2.17 5.30
CA TYR A 124 4.47 -1.31 4.19
C TYR A 124 3.27 -0.70 3.47
N VAL A 125 3.54 0.45 2.88
CA VAL A 125 2.69 1.09 1.87
C VAL A 125 3.39 0.91 0.53
N ARG A 126 2.71 0.24 -0.40
CA ARG A 126 3.12 0.20 -1.81
C ARG A 126 2.76 1.53 -2.46
N VAL A 127 3.76 2.17 -3.05
CA VAL A 127 3.63 3.45 -3.74
C VAL A 127 4.16 3.36 -5.16
N GLN A 128 3.75 4.30 -6.01
CA GLN A 128 4.45 4.61 -7.26
C GLN A 128 5.12 5.98 -7.15
N VAL A 129 6.35 6.12 -7.64
CA VAL A 129 6.98 7.44 -7.78
C VAL A 129 6.37 8.15 -8.98
N LEU A 130 5.61 9.21 -8.74
CA LEU A 130 4.92 9.96 -9.79
C LEU A 130 5.79 11.09 -10.33
N GLU A 131 6.50 11.79 -9.45
CA GLU A 131 7.44 12.84 -9.83
C GLU A 131 8.57 12.92 -8.79
N TRP A 132 9.82 13.07 -9.23
CA TRP A 132 10.95 13.37 -8.35
C TRP A 132 12.10 13.98 -9.16
N ALA A 133 12.20 15.30 -9.17
CA ALA A 133 13.14 16.02 -10.05
C ALA A 133 14.61 15.65 -9.82
N ALA A 134 14.99 15.36 -8.56
CA ALA A 134 16.34 14.95 -8.21
C ALA A 134 16.68 13.51 -8.64
N GLN A 135 15.65 12.67 -8.85
CA GLN A 135 15.80 11.26 -9.18
C GLN A 135 14.85 10.88 -10.34
N PRO A 136 15.02 11.44 -11.55
CA PRO A 136 14.09 11.20 -12.65
C PRO A 136 14.06 9.74 -13.12
N ALA A 137 15.14 8.99 -12.90
CA ALA A 137 15.26 7.58 -13.28
C ALA A 137 14.33 6.63 -12.53
N VAL A 138 13.78 7.04 -11.38
CA VAL A 138 12.87 6.21 -10.59
C VAL A 138 11.40 6.55 -10.81
N VAL A 139 11.08 7.57 -11.60
CA VAL A 139 9.69 7.91 -11.94
C VAL A 139 9.03 6.73 -12.65
N GLY A 140 7.81 6.40 -12.22
CA GLY A 140 7.05 5.21 -12.62
C GLY A 140 7.34 3.97 -11.79
N LYS A 141 8.48 3.88 -11.09
CA LYS A 141 8.82 2.69 -10.29
C LYS A 141 7.93 2.56 -9.07
N HIS A 142 7.66 1.31 -8.71
CA HIS A 142 7.00 0.99 -7.46
C HIS A 142 8.01 0.98 -6.31
N GLY A 143 7.54 1.36 -5.12
CA GLY A 143 8.34 1.29 -3.91
C GLY A 143 7.52 0.91 -2.69
N PHE A 144 8.24 0.55 -1.63
CA PHE A 144 7.67 0.26 -0.31
C PHE A 144 8.26 1.19 0.73
N ILE A 145 7.38 1.83 1.49
CA ILE A 145 7.73 2.69 2.64
C ILE A 145 6.99 2.13 3.86
N GLU A 146 7.64 2.07 5.01
CA GLU A 146 6.95 1.64 6.24
C GLU A 146 5.83 2.61 6.62
N THR A 147 4.68 2.07 7.03
CA THR A 147 3.45 2.82 7.26
C THR A 147 3.61 3.94 8.30
N HIS A 148 4.51 3.81 9.28
CA HIS A 148 4.75 4.88 10.27
C HIS A 148 5.46 6.11 9.69
N TYR A 149 6.16 5.97 8.56
CA TYR A 149 6.71 7.09 7.80
C TYR A 149 5.69 7.71 6.84
N ALA A 150 4.53 7.12 6.62
CA ALA A 150 3.56 7.56 5.63
C ALA A 150 2.45 8.44 6.21
N ARG A 151 2.05 9.46 5.45
CA ARG A 151 0.85 10.27 5.66
C ARG A 151 0.07 10.36 4.34
N PHE A 152 -1.25 10.19 4.42
CA PHE A 152 -2.13 10.18 3.24
C PHE A 152 -2.87 11.51 3.13
N HIS A 153 -2.99 12.03 1.91
CA HIS A 153 -3.75 13.24 1.62
C HIS A 153 -4.34 13.14 0.21
N GLU A 154 -5.43 13.88 0.00
CA GLU A 154 -6.04 14.01 -1.33
C GLU A 154 -5.04 14.69 -2.28
N ALA A 155 -5.04 14.24 -3.54
CA ALA A 155 -4.11 14.70 -4.57
C ALA A 155 -4.34 16.13 -5.06
#